data_AF-A0AAJ1R1I0-F1
#
_entry.id   AF-A0AAJ1R1I0-F1
#
_cell.length_a   1.000
_cell.length_b   1.000
_cell.length_c   1.000
_cell.angle_alpha   90.00
_cell.angle_beta   90.00
_cell.angle_gamma   90.00
#
_symmetry.space_group_name_H-M   'P 1'
#
loop_
_entity.id
_entity.type
_entity.pdbx_description
1 polymer ?
#
loop_
_entity_poly.entity_id
_entity_poly.type
_entity_poly.pdbx_seq_one_letter_code
_entity_poly.pdbx_strand_id
1 'polypeptide(L)'
;MKEHLANIGKLAKEGKVVVAGPFTSDNKQNFEGMFIFNTKSQEEAESWVKTDPAVKAGVFGYEILPWYGSAALPLYLKHHEEIAKENP
;
A
#
# COMPACT_ATOMS: atom_id res chain seq x y z
N MET A 1 -10.00 -10.75 -1.63
CA MET A 1 -8.54 -10.91 -1.36
C MET A 1 -7.68 -10.98 -2.61
N LYS A 2 -7.91 -11.89 -3.58
CA LYS A 2 -7.07 -11.96 -4.80
C LYS A 2 -7.01 -10.63 -5.58
N GLU A 3 -8.15 -9.99 -5.77
CA GLU A 3 -8.21 -8.72 -6.52
C GLU A 3 -7.62 -7.53 -5.73
N HIS A 4 -7.73 -7.57 -4.41
CA HIS A 4 -7.06 -6.62 -3.50
C HIS A 4 -5.53 -6.69 -3.69
N LEU A 5 -4.94 -7.87 -3.57
CA LEU A 5 -3.50 -8.08 -3.78
C LEU A 5 -3.05 -7.70 -5.20
N ALA A 6 -3.87 -8.02 -6.21
CA ALA A 6 -3.58 -7.63 -7.59
C ALA A 6 -3.58 -6.10 -7.78
N ASN A 7 -4.47 -5.37 -7.10
CA ASN A 7 -4.50 -3.91 -7.12
C ASN A 7 -3.24 -3.33 -6.48
N ILE A 8 -2.80 -3.86 -5.33
CA ILE A 8 -1.56 -3.45 -4.66
C ILE A 8 -0.37 -3.65 -5.60
N GLY A 9 -0.24 -4.85 -6.20
CA GLY A 9 0.83 -5.16 -7.13
C GLY A 9 0.85 -4.23 -8.35
N LYS A 10 -0.33 -3.87 -8.89
CA LYS A 10 -0.44 -2.86 -9.94
C LYS A 10 0.08 -1.50 -9.48
N LEU A 11 -0.37 -1.01 -8.33
CA LEU A 11 0.06 0.30 -7.80
C LEU A 11 1.55 0.35 -7.45
N ALA A 12 2.11 -0.77 -6.98
CA ALA A 12 3.55 -0.89 -6.73
C ALA A 12 4.35 -0.82 -8.05
N LYS A 13 3.91 -1.52 -9.10
CA LYS A 13 4.53 -1.45 -10.44
C LYS A 13 4.45 -0.06 -11.06
N GLU A 14 3.37 0.68 -10.78
CA GLU A 14 3.21 2.08 -11.18
C GLU A 14 4.02 3.07 -10.31
N GLY A 15 4.74 2.59 -9.29
CA GLY A 15 5.52 3.43 -8.38
C GLY A 15 4.68 4.29 -7.42
N LYS A 16 3.38 4.00 -7.33
CA LYS A 16 2.42 4.74 -6.50
C LYS A 16 2.43 4.29 -5.07
N VAL A 17 2.55 2.98 -4.83
CA VAL A 17 2.73 2.38 -3.51
C VAL A 17 4.19 1.98 -3.38
N VAL A 18 4.85 2.48 -2.33
CA VAL A 18 6.25 2.16 -2.06
C VAL A 18 6.43 1.22 -0.90
N VAL A 19 5.43 1.06 -0.03
CA VAL A 19 5.38 0.04 1.02
C VAL A 19 3.94 -0.43 1.13
N ALA A 20 3.73 -1.74 1.21
CA ALA A 20 2.44 -2.34 1.51
C ALA A 20 2.66 -3.61 2.33
N GLY A 21 1.85 -3.80 3.37
CA GLY A 21 1.88 -5.04 4.14
C GLY A 21 0.81 -5.10 5.23
N PRO A 22 0.42 -6.32 5.63
CA PRO A 22 -0.50 -6.51 6.74
C PRO A 22 0.19 -6.25 8.08
N PHE A 23 -0.58 -5.85 9.09
CA PHE A 23 -0.13 -5.94 10.48
C PHE A 23 -0.17 -7.41 10.93
N THR A 24 0.84 -7.86 11.66
CA THR A 24 0.96 -9.26 12.09
C THR A 24 0.30 -9.55 13.44
N SER A 25 -0.25 -8.52 14.09
CA SER A 25 -0.88 -8.61 15.40
C SER A 25 -1.98 -7.58 15.51
N ASP A 26 -2.97 -7.89 16.34
CA ASP A 26 -4.04 -6.96 16.67
C ASP A 26 -3.47 -5.64 17.21
N ASN A 27 -4.12 -4.55 16.83
CA ASN A 27 -3.76 -3.19 17.27
C ASN A 27 -5.02 -2.45 17.72
N LYS A 28 -4.82 -1.37 18.49
CA LYS A 28 -5.93 -0.62 19.12
C LYS A 28 -6.89 0.00 18.10
N GLN A 29 -6.41 0.25 16.89
CA GLN A 29 -7.15 0.85 15.79
C GLN A 29 -7.85 -0.20 14.92
N ASN A 30 -7.64 -1.50 15.20
CA ASN A 30 -8.16 -2.60 14.39
C ASN A 30 -7.78 -2.49 12.90
N PHE A 31 -6.56 -2.05 12.63
CA PHE A 31 -6.04 -1.96 11.26
C PHE A 31 -5.51 -3.31 10.78
N GLU A 32 -5.84 -3.65 9.54
CA GLU A 32 -5.41 -4.89 8.89
C GLU A 32 -4.05 -4.74 8.20
N GLY A 33 -3.69 -3.52 7.78
CA GLY A 33 -2.42 -3.27 7.10
C GLY A 33 -2.11 -1.79 6.92
N MET A 34 -0.96 -1.52 6.33
CA MET A 34 -0.45 -0.18 6.08
C MET A 34 0.07 -0.05 4.65
N PHE A 35 -0.15 1.13 4.09
CA PHE A 35 0.37 1.55 2.80
C PHE A 35 1.18 2.83 2.97
N ILE A 36 2.27 2.96 2.21
CA ILE A 36 2.97 4.23 2.00
C ILE A 36 2.83 4.56 0.51
N PHE A 37 2.15 5.65 0.23
CA PHE A 37 1.97 6.16 -1.13
C PHE A 37 3.02 7.23 -1.46
N ASN A 38 3.52 7.20 -2.68
CA ASN A 38 4.46 8.19 -3.22
C ASN A 38 3.68 9.28 -3.99
N THR A 39 3.14 10.24 -3.25
CA THR A 39 2.38 11.37 -3.79
C THR A 39 2.63 12.63 -2.95
N LYS A 40 2.33 13.79 -3.54
CA LYS A 40 2.34 15.10 -2.86
C LYS A 40 0.95 15.52 -2.36
N SER A 41 -0.09 14.72 -2.61
CA SER A 41 -1.49 15.08 -2.38
C SER A 41 -2.24 13.95 -1.68
N GLN A 42 -3.06 14.33 -0.70
CA GLN A 42 -3.96 13.39 -0.02
C GLN A 42 -5.05 12.90 -0.98
N GLU A 43 -5.50 13.76 -1.89
CA GLU A 43 -6.53 13.46 -2.89
C GLU A 43 -6.05 12.39 -3.89
N GLU A 44 -4.79 12.46 -4.33
CA GLU A 44 -4.20 11.42 -5.17
C GLU A 44 -4.12 10.07 -4.44
N ALA A 45 -3.62 10.06 -3.19
CA ALA A 45 -3.59 8.84 -2.37
C ALA A 45 -4.99 8.25 -2.22
N GLU A 46 -6.00 9.08 -1.91
CA GLU A 46 -7.38 8.64 -1.77
C GLU A 46 -7.93 8.07 -3.07
N SER A 47 -7.62 8.69 -4.22
CA SER A 47 -8.03 8.17 -5.52
C SER A 47 -7.49 6.76 -5.78
N TRP A 48 -6.27 6.46 -5.33
CA TRP A 48 -5.65 5.15 -5.46
C TRP A 48 -6.22 4.14 -4.46
N VAL A 49 -6.44 4.53 -3.21
CA VAL A 49 -7.13 3.67 -2.22
C VAL A 49 -8.51 3.27 -2.72
N LYS A 50 -9.27 4.21 -3.30
CA LYS A 50 -10.59 3.96 -3.88
C LYS A 50 -10.57 3.04 -5.10
N THR A 51 -9.41 2.68 -5.67
CA THR A 51 -9.34 1.66 -6.74
C THR A 51 -9.49 0.24 -6.20
N ASP A 52 -9.24 0.02 -4.92
CA ASP A 52 -9.24 -1.29 -4.27
C ASP A 52 -10.66 -1.90 -4.20
N PRO A 53 -10.87 -3.10 -4.77
CA PRO A 53 -12.17 -3.78 -4.69
C PRO A 53 -12.66 -4.02 -3.26
N ALA A 54 -11.77 -4.28 -2.30
CA ALA A 54 -12.16 -4.52 -0.91
C ALA A 54 -12.60 -3.23 -0.21
N VAL A 55 -12.00 -2.09 -0.55
CA VAL A 55 -12.44 -0.77 -0.07
C VAL A 55 -13.79 -0.39 -0.72
N LYS A 56 -13.93 -0.58 -2.04
CA LYS A 56 -15.20 -0.31 -2.75
C LYS A 56 -16.37 -1.14 -2.21
N ALA A 57 -16.10 -2.39 -1.83
CA ALA A 57 -17.08 -3.29 -1.26
C ALA A 57 -17.39 -3.01 0.23
N GLY A 58 -16.71 -2.05 0.86
CA GLY A 58 -16.88 -1.73 2.28
C GLY A 58 -16.29 -2.77 3.24
N VAL A 59 -15.46 -3.69 2.75
CA VAL A 59 -14.76 -4.69 3.58
C VAL A 59 -13.67 -4.01 4.41
N PHE A 60 -12.95 -3.06 3.81
CA PHE A 60 -11.94 -2.26 4.50
C PHE A 60 -12.33 -0.78 4.52
N GLY A 61 -12.22 -0.18 5.70
CA GLY A 61 -12.11 1.28 5.85
C GLY A 61 -10.68 1.75 5.64
N TYR A 62 -10.47 3.06 5.61
CA TYR A 62 -9.14 3.66 5.51
C TYR A 62 -9.03 4.96 6.29
N GLU A 63 -7.82 5.25 6.74
CA GLU A 63 -7.39 6.54 7.27
C GLU A 63 -6.17 7.00 6.48
N ILE A 64 -6.12 8.27 6.08
CA ILE A 64 -4.99 8.82 5.33
C ILE A 64 -4.29 9.84 6.21
N LEU A 65 -3.01 9.58 6.45
CA LEU A 65 -2.13 10.46 7.22
C LEU A 65 -1.03 11.02 6.31
N PRO A 66 -0.96 12.35 6.13
CA PRO A 66 0.18 12.96 5.45
C PRO A 66 1.48 12.65 6.19
N TRP A 67 2.47 12.12 5.47
CA TRP A 67 3.74 11.75 6.06
C TRP A 67 4.91 12.18 5.17
N TYR A 68 5.88 12.88 5.77
CA TYR A 68 7.10 13.28 5.10
C TYR A 68 8.19 12.22 5.34
N GLY A 69 8.28 11.27 4.41
CA GLY A 69 9.23 10.15 4.45
C GLY A 69 10.52 10.40 3.67
N SER A 70 11.41 9.40 3.72
CA SER A 70 12.66 9.44 2.94
C SER A 70 12.40 9.31 1.45
N ALA A 71 13.03 10.17 0.64
CA ALA A 71 13.01 10.08 -0.82
C ALA A 71 13.66 8.79 -1.35
N ALA A 72 14.41 8.06 -0.50
CA ALA A 72 15.04 6.80 -0.88
C ALA A 72 14.10 5.58 -0.83
N LEU A 73 12.89 5.71 -0.28
CA LEU A 73 11.96 4.57 -0.14
C LEU A 73 11.68 3.83 -1.46
N PRO A 74 11.44 4.49 -2.61
CA PRO A 74 11.20 3.76 -3.85
C PRO A 74 12.41 2.94 -4.33
N LEU A 75 13.64 3.26 -3.87
CA LEU A 75 14.85 2.62 -4.39
C LEU A 75 14.93 1.14 -4.03
N TYR A 76 14.36 0.70 -2.91
CA TYR A 76 14.39 -0.72 -2.55
C TYR A 76 13.54 -1.57 -3.51
N LEU A 77 12.48 -1.01 -4.12
CA LEU A 77 11.58 -1.75 -5.01
C LEU A 77 12.34 -2.38 -6.18
N LYS A 78 13.35 -1.67 -6.72
CA LYS A 78 14.22 -2.19 -7.78
C LYS A 78 14.99 -3.45 -7.36
N HIS A 79 15.40 -3.50 -6.09
CA HIS A 79 16.19 -4.60 -5.54
C HIS A 79 15.33 -5.68 -4.88
N HIS A 80 14.01 -5.47 -4.77
CA HIS A 80 13.11 -6.41 -4.13
C HIS A 80 13.12 -7.77 -4.83
N GLU A 81 13.02 -7.77 -6.16
CA GLU A 81 13.01 -9.00 -6.97
C GLU A 81 14.34 -9.77 -6.89
N GLU A 82 15.46 -9.07 -6.61
CA GLU A 82 16.78 -9.70 -6.45
C GLU A 82 16.91 -10.43 -5.09
N ILE A 83 16.15 -10.01 -4.08
CA ILE A 83 16.29 -10.46 -2.68
C ILE A 83 15.15 -11.40 -2.27
N ALA A 84 13.95 -11.24 -2.83
CA ALA A 84 12.77 -12.01 -2.46
C ALA A 84 12.97 -13.51 -2.77
N LYS A 85 12.91 -14.36 -1.74
CA LYS A 85 13.04 -15.82 -1.86
C LYS A 85 11.72 -16.52 -2.17
N GLU A 86 10.62 -15.86 -1.87
CA GLU A 86 9.26 -16.29 -2.11
C GLU A 86 8.48 -15.11 -2.71
N ASN A 87 7.39 -15.38 -3.41
CA ASN A 87 6.40 -14.36 -3.77
C ASN A 87 5.38 -14.30 -2.62
N PRO A 88 5.59 -13.45 -1.59
CA PRO A 88 4.60 -13.28 -0.52
C PRO A 88 3.27 -12.73 -1.05
#